data_AF-G6Y3X6-F1
#
_entry.id   AF-G6Y3X6-F1
#
_cell.length_a   1.000
_cell.length_b   1.000
_cell.length_c   1.000
_cell.angle_alpha   90.00
_cell.angle_beta   90.00
_cell.angle_gamma   90.00
#
_symmetry.space_group_name_H-M   'P 1'
#
loop_
_entity.id
_entity.type
_entity.pdbx_description
1 polymer ?
#
loop_
_entity_poly.entity_id
_entity_poly.type
_entity_poly.pdbx_seq_one_letter_code
_entity_poly.pdbx_strand_id
1 'polypeptide(L)'
;MHDADKDEIDLRCPQIVADNAAKGLELRKQFGRGGTEVGVARATELKSREKLAPSTIRRMVSYFARHEVDKRGKNYGNGKNPSAGYIAWLLWGGDEGRAWAIELKKKIGNAPDI
;
A
#
# COMPACT_ATOMS: atom_id res chain seq x y z
N MET A 1 33.92 -0.18 -19.65
CA MET A 1 33.01 0.96 -19.87
C MET A 1 31.94 0.80 -18.80
N HIS A 2 32.10 1.48 -17.67
CA HIS A 2 31.10 1.48 -16.61
C HIS A 2 30.12 2.59 -16.96
N ASP A 3 29.11 2.25 -17.76
CA ASP A 3 27.94 3.11 -17.91
C ASP A 3 27.21 3.06 -16.57
N ALA A 4 27.34 4.16 -15.83
CA ALA A 4 26.73 4.35 -14.53
C ALA A 4 25.23 4.02 -14.61
N ASP A 5 24.79 3.12 -13.74
CA ASP A 5 23.40 2.87 -13.39
C ASP A 5 22.64 4.19 -13.29
N LYS A 6 21.80 4.49 -14.28
CA LYS A 6 20.82 5.57 -14.21
C LYS A 6 19.82 5.21 -13.11
N ASP A 7 20.07 5.70 -11.90
CA ASP A 7 19.11 5.89 -10.80
C ASP A 7 17.96 4.85 -10.76
N GLU A 8 18.25 3.59 -10.41
CA GLU A 8 17.20 2.61 -10.18
C GLU A 8 16.30 3.11 -9.03
N ILE A 9 15.07 3.51 -9.34
CA ILE A 9 14.11 3.96 -8.34
C ILE A 9 13.85 2.80 -7.39
N ASP A 10 14.20 2.94 -6.11
CA ASP A 10 13.91 1.91 -5.10
C ASP A 10 12.40 1.85 -4.83
N LEU A 11 11.78 0.74 -5.26
CA LEU A 11 10.36 0.48 -5.10
C LEU A 11 10.04 -0.37 -3.86
N ARG A 12 10.99 -0.51 -2.92
CA ARG A 12 10.72 -1.10 -1.60
C ARG A 12 9.97 -0.10 -0.74
N CYS A 13 9.01 -0.61 0.02
CA CYS A 13 8.23 0.25 0.91
C CYS A 13 9.05 0.66 2.16
N PRO A 14 8.79 1.86 2.70
CA PRO A 14 9.27 2.26 4.02
C PRO A 14 8.76 1.33 5.12
N GLN A 15 9.49 1.25 6.25
CA GLN A 15 9.13 0.37 7.35
C GLN A 15 7.70 0.61 7.88
N ILE A 16 7.29 1.87 8.00
CA ILE A 16 5.94 2.22 8.47
C ILE A 16 4.81 1.67 7.56
N VAL A 17 5.07 1.55 6.25
CA VAL A 17 4.12 0.96 5.30
C VAL A 17 4.00 -0.54 5.52
N ALA A 18 5.13 -1.21 5.78
CA ALA A 18 5.16 -2.63 6.14
C ALA A 18 4.46 -2.89 7.48
N ASP A 19 4.67 -2.03 8.48
CA ASP A 19 4.04 -2.14 9.80
C ASP A 19 2.51 -1.97 9.70
N ASN A 20 2.05 -1.02 8.88
CA ASN A 20 0.63 -0.85 8.58
C ASN A 20 0.02 -2.09 7.91
N ALA A 21 0.71 -2.66 6.91
CA ALA A 21 0.27 -3.87 6.24
C ALA A 21 0.19 -5.06 7.21
N ALA A 22 1.19 -5.22 8.09
CA ALA A 22 1.19 -6.24 9.14
C ALA A 22 0.02 -6.05 10.12
N LYS A 23 -0.24 -4.81 10.55
CA LYS A 23 -1.41 -4.48 11.38
C LYS A 23 -2.73 -4.79 10.67
N GLY A 24 -2.84 -4.47 9.38
CA GLY A 24 -4.01 -4.81 8.56
C GLY A 24 -4.28 -6.31 8.52
N LEU A 25 -3.24 -7.13 8.35
CA LEU A 25 -3.34 -8.59 8.36
C LEU A 25 -3.82 -9.11 9.73
N GLU A 26 -3.27 -8.58 10.83
CA GLU A 26 -3.68 -8.98 12.17
C GLU A 26 -5.14 -8.60 12.46
N LEU A 27 -5.55 -7.38 12.13
CA LEU A 27 -6.94 -6.96 12.29
C LEU A 27 -7.89 -7.78 11.43
N ARG A 28 -7.50 -8.12 10.19
CA ARG A 28 -8.32 -9.00 9.34
C ARG A 28 -8.47 -10.38 9.96
N LYS A 29 -7.40 -10.94 10.53
CA LYS A 29 -7.43 -12.23 11.24
C LYS A 29 -8.35 -12.17 12.46
N GLN A 30 -8.27 -11.08 13.24
CA GLN A 30 -9.05 -10.89 14.45
C GLN A 30 -10.55 -10.67 14.18
N PHE A 31 -10.90 -9.86 13.19
CA PHE A 31 -12.28 -9.42 12.95
C PHE A 31 -12.96 -10.12 11.77
N GLY A 32 -12.24 -10.94 11.01
CA GLY A 32 -12.79 -11.71 9.88
C GLY A 32 -13.29 -10.85 8.72
N ARG A 33 -12.83 -9.60 8.57
CA ARG A 33 -13.29 -8.67 7.52
C ARG A 33 -12.19 -7.73 7.04
N GLY A 34 -12.41 -7.13 5.88
CA GLY A 34 -11.53 -6.13 5.28
C GLY A 34 -10.67 -6.71 4.15
N GLY A 35 -10.78 -6.09 2.97
CA GLY A 35 -10.04 -6.46 1.77
C GLY A 35 -10.48 -7.79 1.12
N THR A 36 -10.10 -7.97 -0.13
CA THR A 36 -10.17 -9.26 -0.84
C THR A 36 -8.81 -9.98 -0.71
N GLU A 37 -8.69 -11.17 -1.28
CA GLU A 37 -7.40 -11.88 -1.37
C GLU A 37 -6.31 -11.04 -2.08
N VAL A 38 -6.68 -10.14 -2.99
CA VAL A 38 -5.74 -9.17 -3.59
C VAL A 38 -5.17 -8.22 -2.55
N GLY A 39 -5.99 -7.76 -1.60
CA GLY A 39 -5.53 -6.93 -0.48
C GLY A 39 -4.63 -7.70 0.49
N VAL A 40 -4.93 -8.97 0.74
CA VAL A 40 -4.09 -9.84 1.57
C VAL A 40 -2.73 -10.08 0.92
N ALA A 41 -2.70 -10.43 -0.37
CA ALA A 41 -1.47 -10.59 -1.14
C ALA A 41 -0.63 -9.32 -1.12
N ARG A 42 -1.26 -8.15 -1.33
CA ARG A 42 -0.58 -6.85 -1.25
C ARG A 42 0.02 -6.59 0.13
N ALA A 43 -0.73 -6.87 1.19
CA ALA A 43 -0.21 -6.70 2.54
C ALA A 43 1.00 -7.59 2.82
N THR A 44 1.00 -8.82 2.30
CA THR A 44 2.14 -9.74 2.41
C THR A 44 3.37 -9.21 1.67
N GLU A 45 3.21 -8.74 0.42
CA GLU A 45 4.30 -8.11 -0.35
C GLU A 45 4.89 -6.88 0.37
N LEU A 46 4.02 -6.03 0.93
CA LEU A 46 4.46 -4.84 1.69
C LEU A 46 5.15 -5.23 3.00
N LYS A 47 4.62 -6.23 3.71
CA LYS A 47 5.20 -6.72 4.96
C LYS A 47 6.59 -7.32 4.74
N SER A 48 6.82 -8.04 3.64
CA SER A 48 8.15 -8.60 3.33
C SER A 48 9.14 -7.54 2.84
N ARG A 49 8.67 -6.33 2.52
CA ARG A 49 9.46 -5.20 2.01
C ARG A 49 10.25 -5.56 0.74
N GLU A 50 9.69 -6.44 -0.07
CA GLU A 50 10.23 -6.75 -1.39
C GLU A 50 10.11 -5.55 -2.34
N LYS A 51 10.99 -5.50 -3.35
CA LYS A 51 10.89 -4.52 -4.43
C LYS A 51 9.59 -4.79 -5.20
N LEU A 52 8.72 -3.79 -5.25
CA LEU A 52 7.47 -3.91 -6.01
C LEU A 52 7.66 -3.55 -7.48
N ALA A 53 6.83 -4.11 -8.36
CA ALA A 53 6.78 -3.68 -9.75
C ALA A 53 6.20 -2.25 -9.91
N PRO A 54 6.63 -1.46 -10.91
CA PRO A 54 6.05 -0.12 -11.18
C PRO A 54 4.53 -0.15 -11.43
N SER A 55 4.02 -1.18 -12.10
CA SER A 55 2.59 -1.41 -12.33
C SER A 55 1.81 -1.59 -11.02
N THR A 56 2.45 -2.23 -10.04
CA THR A 56 1.92 -2.43 -8.70
C THR A 56 1.78 -1.11 -7.94
N ILE A 57 2.74 -0.18 -8.07
CA ILE A 57 2.65 1.17 -7.49
C ILE A 57 1.48 1.94 -8.11
N ARG A 58 1.32 1.90 -9.44
CA ARG A 58 0.18 2.52 -10.13
C ARG A 58 -1.15 1.94 -9.62
N ARG A 59 -1.22 0.63 -9.37
CA ARG A 59 -2.39 -0.03 -8.78
C ARG A 59 -2.69 0.45 -7.37
N MET A 60 -1.67 0.66 -6.53
CA MET A 60 -1.86 1.23 -5.18
C MET A 60 -2.47 2.62 -5.25
N VAL A 61 -1.97 3.50 -6.12
CA VAL A 61 -2.53 4.85 -6.30
C VAL A 61 -4.02 4.78 -6.70
N SER A 62 -4.36 3.93 -7.67
CA SER A 62 -5.76 3.74 -8.10
C SER A 62 -6.65 3.10 -7.03
N TYR A 63 -6.08 2.27 -6.16
CA TYR A 63 -6.80 1.72 -5.01
C TYR A 63 -7.15 2.84 -4.02
N PHE A 64 -6.17 3.62 -3.57
CA PHE A 64 -6.39 4.68 -2.58
C PHE A 64 -7.35 5.75 -3.08
N ALA A 65 -7.26 6.15 -4.35
CA ALA A 65 -8.17 7.14 -4.93
C ALA A 65 -9.65 6.71 -4.87
N ARG A 66 -9.94 5.41 -5.09
CA ARG A 66 -11.32 4.89 -5.08
C ARG A 66 -11.86 4.67 -3.66
N HIS A 67 -10.98 4.36 -2.70
CA HIS A 67 -11.38 3.99 -1.34
C HIS A 67 -11.19 5.11 -0.32
N GLU A 68 -10.81 6.33 -0.74
CA GLU A 68 -10.76 7.50 0.15
C GLU A 68 -12.13 7.78 0.79
N VAL A 69 -13.23 7.48 0.08
CA VAL A 69 -14.59 7.62 0.59
C VAL A 69 -14.87 6.72 1.80
N ASP A 70 -14.18 5.58 1.93
CA ASP A 70 -14.36 4.64 3.05
C ASP A 70 -13.98 5.26 4.39
N LYS A 71 -13.14 6.31 4.39
CA LYS A 71 -12.78 7.09 5.58
C LYS A 71 -13.98 7.74 6.26
N ARG A 72 -15.05 7.99 5.52
CA ARG A 72 -16.30 8.58 6.02
C ARG A 72 -17.24 7.52 6.62
N GLY A 73 -16.91 6.24 6.48
CA GLY A 73 -17.70 5.13 7.00
C GLY A 73 -17.68 5.06 8.54
N LYS A 74 -18.74 4.50 9.11
CA LYS A 74 -18.85 4.27 10.56
C LYS A 74 -17.67 3.42 11.06
N ASN A 75 -17.11 3.81 12.21
CA ASN A 75 -15.99 3.14 12.87
C ASN A 75 -14.69 3.07 12.05
N TYR A 76 -14.50 3.95 11.07
CA TYR A 76 -13.20 4.08 10.43
C TYR A 76 -12.13 4.43 11.47
N GLY A 77 -11.04 3.65 11.52
CA GLY A 77 -9.96 3.85 12.49
C GLY A 77 -10.31 3.56 13.95
N ASN A 78 -11.49 2.99 14.25
CA ASN A 78 -11.85 2.65 15.63
C ASN A 78 -10.95 1.52 16.17
N GLY A 79 -10.22 1.78 17.27
CA GLY A 79 -9.28 0.83 17.85
C GLY A 79 -9.89 -0.44 18.45
N LYS A 80 -11.19 -0.44 18.80
CA LYS A 80 -11.88 -1.61 19.38
C LYS A 80 -12.66 -2.41 18.34
N ASN A 81 -13.19 -1.75 17.32
CA ASN A 81 -14.06 -2.35 16.30
C ASN A 81 -13.88 -1.66 14.94
N PRO A 82 -12.69 -1.78 14.30
CA PRO A 82 -12.36 -1.04 13.09
C PRO A 82 -13.23 -1.47 11.91
N SER A 83 -13.65 -0.52 11.08
CA SER A 83 -14.44 -0.81 9.88
C SER A 83 -13.67 -1.69 8.88
N ALA A 84 -14.40 -2.41 8.02
CA ALA A 84 -13.78 -3.20 6.96
C ALA A 84 -12.95 -2.34 5.99
N GLY A 85 -13.39 -1.10 5.73
CA GLY A 85 -12.66 -0.12 4.93
C GLY A 85 -11.34 0.30 5.56
N TYR A 86 -11.30 0.48 6.89
CA TYR A 86 -10.04 0.79 7.59
C TYR A 86 -9.06 -0.38 7.55
N ILE A 87 -9.54 -1.62 7.78
CA ILE A 87 -8.69 -2.81 7.69
C ILE A 87 -8.14 -2.94 6.26
N ALA A 88 -8.99 -2.79 5.24
CA ALA A 88 -8.57 -2.81 3.84
C ALA A 88 -7.53 -1.70 3.54
N TRP A 89 -7.74 -0.49 4.06
CA TRP A 89 -6.79 0.62 3.91
C TRP A 89 -5.41 0.28 4.48
N LEU A 90 -5.35 -0.35 5.66
CA LEU A 90 -4.12 -0.81 6.27
C LEU A 90 -3.44 -1.93 5.48
N LEU A 91 -4.20 -2.88 4.91
CA LEU A 91 -3.64 -3.93 4.04
C LEU A 91 -2.88 -3.35 2.84
N TRP A 92 -3.27 -2.15 2.37
CA TRP A 92 -2.56 -1.45 1.29
C TRP A 92 -1.46 -0.50 1.79
N GLY A 93 -1.19 -0.46 3.09
CA GLY A 93 -0.10 0.29 3.69
C GLY A 93 -0.51 1.59 4.39
N GLY A 94 -1.80 1.86 4.55
CA GLY A 94 -2.28 3.03 5.27
C GLY A 94 -2.05 4.36 4.54
N ASP A 95 -2.14 5.46 5.27
CA ASP A 95 -1.92 6.80 4.72
C ASP A 95 -0.47 7.00 4.25
N GLU A 96 0.48 6.37 4.94
CA GLU A 96 1.89 6.34 4.58
C GLU A 96 2.12 5.58 3.27
N GLY A 97 1.43 4.44 3.09
CA GLY A 97 1.44 3.69 1.83
C GLY A 97 0.87 4.49 0.66
N ARG A 98 -0.18 5.27 0.92
CA ARG A 98 -0.77 6.19 -0.08
C ARG A 98 0.19 7.29 -0.47
N ALA A 99 0.78 7.98 0.51
CA ALA A 99 1.73 9.06 0.27
C ALA A 99 2.93 8.56 -0.53
N TRP A 100 3.51 7.44 -0.10
CA TRP A 100 4.62 6.76 -0.75
C TRP A 100 4.30 6.38 -2.20
N ALA A 101 3.16 5.74 -2.45
CA ALA A 101 2.79 5.32 -3.80
C ALA A 101 2.55 6.50 -4.75
N ILE A 102 1.97 7.60 -4.25
CA ILE A 102 1.77 8.83 -5.05
C ILE A 102 3.12 9.47 -5.41
N GLU A 103 4.07 9.50 -4.48
CA GLU A 103 5.41 10.02 -4.74
C GLU A 103 6.15 9.17 -5.78
N LEU A 104 6.17 7.85 -5.61
CA LEU A 104 6.81 6.94 -6.56
C LEU A 104 6.15 7.00 -7.94
N LYS A 105 4.82 7.12 -8.04
CA LYS A 105 4.14 7.25 -9.33
C LYS A 105 4.63 8.46 -10.11
N LYS A 106 4.94 9.59 -9.45
CA LYS A 106 5.52 10.78 -10.10
C LYS A 106 6.92 10.49 -10.65
N LYS A 107 7.75 9.80 -9.86
CA LYS A 107 9.12 9.41 -10.27
C LYS A 107 9.08 8.43 -11.45
N ILE A 108 8.19 7.44 -11.42
CA ILE A 108 7.99 6.46 -12.49
C ILE A 108 7.47 7.13 -13.78
N GLY A 109 6.50 8.04 -13.68
CA GLY A 109 5.93 8.72 -14.86
C GLY A 109 6.85 9.75 -15.51
N ASN A 110 7.91 10.17 -14.82
CA ASN A 110 8.96 11.03 -15.36
C ASN A 110 10.11 10.24 -15.99
N ALA A 111 10.17 8.93 -15.79
CA ALA A 111 11.12 8.05 -16.47
C ALA A 111 10.52 7.66 -17.83
N PRO A 112 11.30 7.68 -18.93
CA PRO A 112 10.82 7.16 -20.21
C PRO A 112 10.47 5.68 -20.04
N ASP A 113 9.39 5.23 -20.68
CA ASP A 113 9.07 3.81 -20.77
C ASP A 113 10.26 3.10 -21.45
N ILE A 114 11.04 2.33 -20.68
CA ILE A 114 12.16 1.51 -21.17
C ILE A 114 11.60 0.21 -21.74
#